data_AF-A0A534N6J1-F1
#
_entry.id   AF-A0A534N6J1-F1
#
_cell.length_a   1.000
_cell.length_b   1.000
_cell.length_c   1.000
_cell.angle_alpha   90.00
_cell.angle_beta   90.00
_cell.angle_gamma   90.00
#
_symmetry.space_group_name_H-M   'P 1'
#
loop_
_entity.id
_entity.type
_entity.pdbx_description
1 polymer ?
#
loop_
_entity_poly.entity_id
_entity_poly.type
_entity_poly.pdbx_seq_one_letter_code
_entity_poly.pdbx_strand_id
1 'polypeptide(L)' 'LPRVFDPFFRGEGVPGLTVGFGLGLALARRVAEAHGGSARAQNAAQGGARIELRLPLSGVRAADAARAG' A
#
# COMPACT_ATOMS: atom_id res chain seq x y z
N LEU A 1 9.49 -4.17 -7.93
CA LEU A 1 9.82 -3.61 -6.61
C LEU A 1 9.08 -4.36 -5.48
N PRO A 2 9.42 -5.61 -5.15
CA PRO A 2 8.74 -6.31 -4.04
C PRO A 2 9.28 -5.91 -2.65
N ARG A 3 10.57 -5.54 -2.55
CA ARG A 3 11.25 -5.33 -1.26
C ARG A 3 10.77 -4.13 -0.45
N VAL A 4 10.02 -3.21 -1.05
CA VAL A 4 9.51 -2.00 -0.35
C VAL A 4 8.51 -2.31 0.76
N PHE A 5 7.95 -3.51 0.77
CA PHE A 5 7.09 -4.01 1.85
C PHE A 5 7.83 -4.83 2.90
N ASP A 6 9.14 -5.02 2.74
CA ASP A 6 9.95 -5.72 3.73
C ASP A 6 10.20 -4.79 4.92
N PRO A 7 10.04 -5.28 6.16
CA PRO A 7 10.33 -4.49 7.34
C PRO A 7 11.75 -3.92 7.28
N PHE A 8 11.91 -2.65 7.69
CA PHE A 8 13.20 -1.95 7.73
C PHE A 8 13.84 -1.66 6.36
N PHE A 9 13.16 -1.99 5.26
CA PHE A 9 13.67 -1.67 3.93
C PHE A 9 13.72 -0.15 3.72
N ARG A 10 14.84 0.32 3.18
CA ARG A 10 15.06 1.70 2.76
C ARG A 10 15.63 1.75 1.34
N GLY A 11 15.19 2.73 0.56
CA GLY A 11 15.77 3.00 -0.76
C GLY A 11 17.20 3.54 -0.62
N GLU A 12 18.03 3.24 -1.61
CA GLU A 12 19.37 3.84 -1.74
C GLU A 12 19.23 5.34 -2.07
N GLY A 13 20.11 6.18 -1.52
CA GLY A 13 20.17 7.61 -1.85
C GLY A 13 19.24 8.54 -1.07
N VAL A 14 18.62 8.08 0.02
CA VAL A 14 17.85 8.97 0.92
C VAL A 14 18.82 9.75 1.83
N PRO A 15 18.99 11.08 1.67
CA PRO A 15 19.93 11.85 2.48
C PRO A 15 19.34 12.15 3.86
N GLY A 16 20.09 11.82 4.92
CA GLY A 16 19.75 12.16 6.30
C GLY A 16 18.89 11.14 7.06
N LEU A 17 18.82 11.31 8.39
CA LEU A 17 17.90 10.57 9.27
C LEU A 17 16.46 10.88 8.86
N THR A 18 15.92 10.14 7.90
CA THR A 18 14.47 10.10 7.72
C THR A 18 13.88 9.49 9.00
N VAL A 19 13.08 10.28 9.73
CA VAL A 19 12.39 9.83 10.94
C VAL A 19 11.43 8.71 10.54
N GLY A 20 11.77 7.46 10.88
CA GLY A 20 10.93 6.29 10.63
C GLY A 20 11.73 5.01 10.41
N PHE A 21 11.28 3.92 11.02
CA PHE A 21 11.96 2.61 10.96
C PHE A 21 11.71 1.83 9.66
N GLY A 22 11.10 2.43 8.62
CA GLY A 22 10.77 1.71 7.38
C GLY A 22 9.71 0.62 7.58
N LEU A 23 8.75 0.83 8.50
CA LEU A 23 7.71 -0.15 8.84
C LEU A 23 6.36 0.12 8.18
N GLY A 24 6.10 1.34 7.72
CA GLY A 24 4.78 1.77 7.26
C GLY A 24 4.19 0.90 6.14
N LEU A 25 4.97 0.65 5.08
CA LEU A 25 4.51 -0.20 3.98
C LEU A 25 4.38 -1.67 4.39
N ALA A 26 5.30 -2.18 5.21
CA ALA A 26 5.22 -3.54 5.74
C ALA A 26 3.91 -3.75 6.55
N LEU A 27 3.53 -2.76 7.36
CA LEU A 27 2.26 -2.76 8.08
C LEU A 27 1.06 -2.66 7.13
N ALA A 28 1.10 -1.76 6.14
CA ALA A 28 0.04 -1.63 5.16
C ALA A 28 -0.25 -2.95 4.41
N ARG A 29 0.80 -3.68 4.02
CA ARG A 29 0.66 -5.01 3.41
C ARG A 29 0.01 -6.00 4.37
N ARG A 30 0.50 -6.09 5.61
CA ARG A 30 -0.08 -6.97 6.65
C ARG A 30 -1.55 -6.67 6.91
N VAL A 31 -1.93 -5.39 6.99
CA VAL A 31 -3.32 -4.97 7.15
C VAL A 31 -4.15 -5.39 5.95
N ALA A 32 -3.69 -5.13 4.72
CA ALA A 32 -4.44 -5.50 3.53
C ALA A 32 -4.63 -7.03 3.42
N GLU A 33 -3.58 -7.81 3.68
CA GLU A 33 -3.62 -9.28 3.68
C GLU A 33 -4.57 -9.82 4.77
N ALA A 34 -4.56 -9.22 5.97
CA ALA A 34 -5.49 -9.57 7.04
C ALA A 34 -6.98 -9.35 6.66
N HIS A 35 -7.25 -8.43 5.74
CA HIS A 35 -8.60 -8.20 5.18
C HIS A 35 -8.87 -9.04 3.92
N GLY A 36 -8.06 -10.04 3.62
CA GLY A 36 -8.19 -10.88 2.41
C GLY A 36 -7.81 -10.16 1.11
N GLY A 37 -7.11 -9.04 1.22
CA GLY A 37 -6.65 -8.24 0.11
C GLY A 37 -5.18 -8.48 -0.25
N SER A 38 -4.59 -7.53 -0.96
CA SER A 38 -3.19 -7.55 -1.37
C SER A 38 -2.61 -6.14 -1.52
N ALA A 39 -1.29 -6.03 -1.46
CA ALA A 39 -0.55 -4.79 -1.71
C ALA A 39 0.58 -5.03 -2.74
N ARG A 40 0.76 -4.09 -3.67
CA ARG A 40 1.78 -4.15 -4.75
C ARG A 40 2.47 -2.81 -4.93
N ALA A 41 3.70 -2.85 -5.40
CA ALA A 41 4.50 -1.67 -5.68
C ALA A 41 5.20 -1.79 -7.03
N GLN A 42 5.10 -0.74 -7.83
CA GLN A 42 5.68 -0.63 -9.16
C GLN A 42 6.07 0.80 -9.48
N ASN A 43 6.92 0.98 -10.48
CA ASN A 43 7.15 2.31 -11.03
C ASN A 43 5.92 2.72 -11.87
N ALA A 44 5.48 3.97 -11.74
CA ALA A 44 4.42 4.49 -12.60
C ALA A 44 4.96 4.76 -14.01
N ALA A 45 4.09 4.64 -15.02
CA ALA A 45 4.49 4.80 -16.43
C ALA A 45 5.05 6.19 -16.75
N GLN A 46 4.64 7.22 -15.99
CA GLN A 46 5.10 8.60 -16.15
C GLN A 46 6.25 8.96 -15.18
N GLY A 47 6.83 7.95 -14.50
CA GLY A 47 7.82 8.14 -13.44
C GLY A 47 7.21 8.20 -12.05
N GLY A 48 8.05 8.01 -11.03
CA GLY A 48 7.63 7.94 -9.63
C GLY A 48 7.12 6.55 -9.18
N ALA A 49 6.62 6.49 -7.95
CA ALA A 49 6.18 5.26 -7.31
C ALA A 49 4.65 5.11 -7.37
N ARG A 50 4.17 3.91 -7.75
CA ARG A 50 2.77 3.50 -7.64
C ARG A 50 2.66 2.37 -6.62
N ILE A 51 1.93 2.64 -5.54
CA ILE A 51 1.55 1.66 -4.52
C ILE A 51 0.05 1.36 -4.72
N GLU A 52 -0.29 0.09 -4.89
CA GLU A 52 -1.66 -0.37 -5.12
C GLU A 52 -2.08 -1.30 -3.98
N LEU A 53 -3.20 -0.99 -3.34
CA LEU A 53 -3.88 -1.89 -2.39
C LEU A 53 -5.19 -2.36 -3.03
N ARG A 54 -5.44 -3.67 -2.97
CA ARG A 54 -6.70 -4.28 -3.40
C ARG A 54 -7.35 -4.95 -2.21
N LEU A 55 -8.60 -4.61 -1.94
CA LEU A 55 -9.39 -5.19 -0.86
C LEU A 55 -10.68 -5.80 -1.42
N PRO A 56 -11.15 -6.95 -0.90
CA PRO A 56 -12.47 -7.46 -1.20
C PRO A 56 -13.55 -6.49 -0.72
N LEU A 57 -14.60 -6.30 -1.53
CA LEU A 57 -15.79 -5.56 -1.12
C LEU A 57 -16.73 -6.48 -0.33
N SER A 58 -16.36 -6.85 0.89
CA SER A 58 -17.23 -7.60 1.79
C SER A 58 -17.81 -6.65 2.83
N GLY A 59 -18.95 -6.01 2.51
CA GLY A 59 -19.71 -5.22 3.49
C GLY A 59 -20.26 -3.87 3.01
N VAL A 60 -19.95 -3.40 1.81
CA VAL A 60 -20.75 -2.32 1.20
C VAL A 60 -22.10 -2.96 0.84
N ARG A 61 -23.10 -2.77 1.72
CA ARG A 61 -24.48 -3.02 1.34
C ARG A 61 -24.73 -2.15 0.11
N ALA A 62 -25.32 -2.73 -0.93
CA ALA A 62 -25.66 -2.04 -2.18
C ALA A 62 -26.44 -0.71 -1.97
N ALA A 63 -26.98 -0.47 -0.77
CA ALA A 63 -27.64 0.76 -0.35
C ALA A 63 -26.76 2.03 -0.38
N ASP A 64 -25.43 1.93 -0.23
CA ASP A 64 -24.57 3.13 -0.24
C ASP A 64 -24.21 3.58 -1.67
N ALA A 65 -24.29 2.68 -2.66
CA ALA A 65 -24.11 3.01 -4.07
C ALA A 65 -25.31 3.78 -4.67
N ALA A 66 -26.50 3.65 -4.07
CA ALA A 66 -27.74 4.26 -4.56
C ALA A 66 -27.94 5.74 -4.13
N ARG A 67 -27.07 6.30 -3.29
CA ARG A 67 -27.16 7.70 -2.82
C ARG A 67 -26.23 8.69 -3.54
N ALA A 68 -25.42 8.22 -4.47
CA ALA A 68 -24.45 9.04 -5.20
C ALA A 68 -24.84 9.28 -6.68
N GLY A 69 -26.07 8.95 -7.07
CA GLY A 69 -26.60 9.14 -8.43
C GLY A 69 -27.69 10.19 -8.48
#